data_AF-A0A0N4TZZ9-F1
#
_entry.id   AF-A0A0N4TZZ9-F1
#
_cell.length_a   1.000
_cell.length_b   1.000
_cell.length_c   1.000
_cell.angle_alpha   90.00
_cell.angle_beta   90.00
_cell.angle_gamma   90.00
#
_symmetry.space_group_name_H-M   'P 1'
#
loop_
_entity.id
_entity.type
_entity.pdbx_description
1 polymer ?
#
loop_
_entity_poly.entity_id
_entity_poly.type
_entity_poly.pdbx_seq_one_letter_code
_entity_poly.pdbx_strand_id
1 'polypeptide(L)'
;MESITGVLQDDWKSYSVIIGHKGDTIIKPESGTAVTDYAIAAKALMVYRIAQAPAAQMGYKAELVRRIGEVFKMEPFNLDSTAGVMNVPHWIQDQDYCILVSAVDMFFRKIPNHKFEKYRACTLGTFLKDCVVITSLNQAAQCLSIEPAVLLQYVFSKDIADDVRRLIGGGPHEEKNVDHSYFQYMREMNLIPRSPYSASINPNLFTWCQFIGVLMGKRRSEPIAMRTRSNTKRQSRLKEDQTTITAPSSETCRDLHDQNRSME
;
A
#
# COMPACT_ATOMS: atom_id res chain seq x y z
N MET A 1 -12.40 -30.65 6.12
CA MET A 1 -12.63 -29.66 5.04
C MET A 1 -13.02 -28.37 5.73
N GLU A 2 -12.04 -27.50 5.95
CA GLU A 2 -12.21 -26.31 6.80
C GLU A 2 -12.82 -25.18 5.98
N SER A 3 -14.01 -24.73 6.36
CA SER A 3 -14.66 -23.56 5.78
C SER A 3 -13.91 -22.27 6.17
N ILE A 4 -13.98 -21.23 5.33
CA ILE A 4 -13.55 -19.87 5.70
C ILE A 4 -14.59 -19.30 6.67
N THR A 5 -14.55 -19.80 7.91
CA THR A 5 -15.47 -19.44 8.97
C THR A 5 -14.72 -18.73 10.06
N GLY A 6 -15.27 -17.61 10.51
CA GLY A 6 -14.74 -16.86 11.64
C GLY A 6 -15.82 -16.64 12.69
N VAL A 7 -15.48 -16.90 13.95
CA VAL A 7 -16.36 -16.64 15.09
C VAL A 7 -16.15 -15.20 15.54
N LEU A 8 -17.23 -14.43 15.58
CA LEU A 8 -17.18 -13.06 16.07
C LEU A 8 -16.96 -13.01 17.58
N GLN A 9 -15.95 -12.25 18.01
CA GLN A 9 -15.69 -12.01 19.43
C GLN A 9 -16.67 -11.01 20.06
N ASP A 10 -17.20 -10.09 19.24
CA ASP A 10 -18.13 -9.03 19.62
C ASP A 10 -19.09 -8.76 18.45
N ASP A 11 -20.22 -8.09 18.75
CA ASP A 11 -21.19 -7.69 17.74
C ASP A 11 -20.53 -6.85 16.64
N TRP A 12 -20.87 -7.16 15.40
CA TRP A 12 -20.39 -6.42 14.23
C TRP A 12 -21.55 -5.70 13.56
N LYS A 13 -21.56 -4.38 13.70
CA LYS A 13 -22.55 -3.48 13.08
C LYS A 13 -21.86 -2.30 12.41
N SER A 14 -22.45 -1.80 11.33
CA SER A 14 -22.02 -0.57 10.66
C SER A 14 -23.18 0.06 9.88
N TYR A 15 -23.39 1.37 10.01
CA TYR A 15 -24.50 2.13 9.40
C TYR A 15 -25.88 1.50 9.66
N SER A 16 -26.10 1.05 10.89
CA SER A 16 -27.31 0.32 11.32
C SER A 16 -27.52 -1.07 10.69
N VAL A 17 -26.60 -1.52 9.83
CA VAL A 17 -26.57 -2.89 9.31
C VAL A 17 -25.87 -3.79 10.32
N ILE A 18 -26.57 -4.83 10.77
CA ILE A 18 -25.99 -5.87 11.63
C ILE A 18 -25.38 -6.92 10.70
N ILE A 19 -24.05 -7.06 10.77
CA ILE A 19 -23.28 -8.01 9.97
C ILE A 19 -23.24 -9.37 10.68
N GLY A 20 -23.21 -9.36 12.01
CA GLY A 20 -23.34 -10.55 12.85
C GLY A 20 -23.27 -10.21 14.33
N HIS A 21 -23.79 -11.11 15.16
CA HIS A 21 -23.74 -11.00 16.62
C HIS A 21 -22.51 -11.72 17.19
N LYS A 22 -22.16 -11.38 18.42
CA LYS A 22 -21.13 -12.08 19.17
C LYS A 22 -21.41 -13.59 19.22
N GLY A 23 -20.41 -14.38 18.86
CA GLY A 23 -20.51 -15.84 18.79
C GLY A 23 -21.03 -16.35 17.44
N ASP A 24 -21.52 -15.49 16.55
CA ASP A 24 -21.94 -15.92 15.22
C ASP A 24 -20.74 -16.38 14.39
N THR A 25 -20.99 -17.43 13.61
CA THR A 25 -20.06 -17.90 12.58
C THR A 25 -20.47 -17.29 11.24
N ILE A 26 -19.68 -16.34 10.76
CA ILE A 26 -19.94 -15.65 9.49
C ILE A 26 -19.36 -16.49 8.32
N ILE A 27 -20.12 -16.56 7.22
CA ILE A 27 -19.94 -17.46 6.05
C ILE A 27 -20.18 -18.93 6.42
N LYS A 28 -21.45 -19.35 6.39
CA LYS A 28 -21.83 -20.77 6.54
C LYS A 28 -21.58 -21.48 5.19
N PRO A 29 -20.87 -22.61 5.14
CA PRO A 29 -20.65 -23.32 3.89
C PRO A 29 -22.01 -23.78 3.32
N GLU A 30 -22.33 -23.38 2.09
CA GLU A 30 -23.35 -24.07 1.32
C GLU A 30 -22.86 -25.50 1.07
N SER A 31 -23.76 -26.47 1.23
CA SER A 31 -23.52 -27.90 1.01
C SER A 31 -23.34 -28.20 -0.48
N GLY A 32 -22.26 -27.68 -1.06
CA GLY A 32 -21.81 -27.90 -2.42
C GLY A 32 -20.42 -28.52 -2.44
N THR A 33 -20.14 -29.33 -3.46
CA THR A 33 -18.87 -30.01 -3.69
C THR A 33 -17.70 -29.06 -3.54
N ALA A 34 -16.88 -29.31 -2.52
CA ALA A 34 -15.75 -28.49 -2.18
C ALA A 34 -14.69 -28.51 -3.27
N VAL A 35 -14.56 -27.39 -3.95
CA VAL A 35 -13.38 -27.09 -4.74
C VAL A 35 -12.37 -26.46 -3.79
N THR A 36 -11.30 -27.19 -3.51
CA THR A 36 -10.13 -26.70 -2.80
C THR A 36 -9.40 -25.70 -3.71
N ASP A 37 -9.91 -24.47 -3.79
CA ASP A 37 -9.48 -23.43 -4.73
C ASP A 37 -8.90 -22.18 -4.04
N TYR A 38 -8.30 -22.35 -2.85
CA TYR A 38 -7.66 -21.26 -2.11
C TYR A 38 -6.55 -20.58 -2.92
N ALA A 39 -5.80 -21.37 -3.70
CA ALA A 39 -4.81 -20.89 -4.64
C ALA A 39 -5.43 -20.01 -5.73
N ILE A 40 -6.58 -20.41 -6.29
CA ILE A 40 -7.27 -19.67 -7.34
C ILE A 40 -7.84 -18.36 -6.79
N ALA A 41 -8.46 -18.39 -5.61
CA ALA A 41 -8.88 -17.18 -4.92
C ALA A 41 -7.70 -16.23 -4.65
N ALA A 42 -6.54 -16.75 -4.24
CA ALA A 42 -5.33 -15.94 -4.06
C ALA A 42 -4.93 -15.26 -5.36
N LYS A 43 -4.91 -16.04 -6.45
CA LYS A 43 -4.58 -15.59 -7.80
C LYS A 43 -5.52 -14.50 -8.30
N ALA A 44 -6.83 -14.66 -8.06
CA ALA A 44 -7.83 -13.65 -8.39
C ALA A 44 -7.54 -12.35 -7.63
N LEU A 45 -7.39 -12.40 -6.30
CA LEU A 45 -7.11 -11.21 -5.48
C LEU A 45 -5.77 -10.54 -5.88
N MET A 46 -4.76 -11.31 -6.29
CA MET A 46 -3.48 -10.77 -6.77
C MET A 46 -3.67 -9.79 -7.93
N VAL A 47 -4.62 -10.06 -8.84
CA VAL A 47 -4.93 -9.19 -9.98
C VAL A 47 -5.22 -7.76 -9.51
N TYR A 48 -6.01 -7.62 -8.43
CA TYR A 48 -6.37 -6.30 -7.88
C TYR A 48 -5.14 -5.50 -7.49
N ARG A 49 -4.24 -6.10 -6.69
CA ARG A 49 -3.03 -5.40 -6.19
C ARG A 49 -2.07 -5.02 -7.31
N ILE A 50 -1.91 -5.90 -8.28
CA ILE A 50 -0.99 -5.71 -9.40
C ILE A 50 -1.51 -4.68 -10.40
N ALA A 51 -2.82 -4.67 -10.64
CA ALA A 51 -3.45 -3.69 -11.53
C ALA A 51 -3.31 -2.27 -10.98
N GLN A 52 -3.39 -2.09 -9.65
CA GLN A 52 -3.19 -0.78 -8.98
C GLN A 52 -1.74 -0.32 -8.87
N ALA A 53 -0.77 -1.21 -9.11
CA ALA A 53 0.63 -0.85 -9.01
C ALA A 53 1.02 0.21 -10.07
N PRO A 54 1.78 1.26 -9.70
CA PRO A 54 2.12 2.34 -10.63
C PRO A 54 2.87 1.85 -11.87
N ALA A 55 2.40 2.22 -13.06
CA ALA A 55 3.04 1.86 -14.33
C ALA A 55 4.41 2.53 -14.54
N ALA A 56 4.64 3.69 -13.90
CA ALA A 56 5.86 4.47 -14.06
C ALA A 56 7.13 3.82 -13.46
N GLN A 57 6.98 2.78 -12.62
CA GLN A 57 8.12 2.09 -12.01
C GLN A 57 8.41 0.79 -12.76
N MET A 58 9.36 0.86 -13.70
CA MET A 58 9.80 -0.30 -14.49
C MET A 58 10.24 -1.45 -13.57
N GLY A 59 9.76 -2.66 -13.83
CA GLY A 59 10.07 -3.87 -13.03
C GLY A 59 9.31 -4.01 -11.70
N TYR A 60 8.62 -2.96 -11.21
CA TYR A 60 7.92 -3.02 -9.92
C TYR A 60 6.79 -4.06 -9.90
N LYS A 61 5.98 -4.13 -10.97
CA LYS A 61 4.89 -5.12 -11.07
C LYS A 61 5.41 -6.57 -11.05
N ALA A 62 6.52 -6.84 -11.75
CA ALA A 62 7.11 -8.18 -11.77
C ALA A 62 7.66 -8.58 -10.39
N GLU A 63 8.34 -7.67 -9.70
CA GLU A 63 8.83 -7.92 -8.34
C GLU A 63 7.68 -8.08 -7.34
N LEU A 64 6.59 -7.34 -7.51
CA LEU A 64 5.38 -7.45 -6.69
C LEU A 64 4.71 -8.82 -6.88
N VAL A 65 4.54 -9.29 -8.12
CA VAL A 65 4.05 -10.64 -8.44
C VAL A 65 4.92 -11.68 -7.75
N ARG A 66 6.25 -11.56 -7.86
CA ARG A 66 7.20 -12.51 -7.26
C ARG A 66 7.04 -12.57 -5.74
N ARG A 67 7.04 -11.42 -5.06
CA ARG A 67 6.92 -11.35 -3.59
C ARG A 67 5.61 -11.93 -3.09
N ILE A 68 4.49 -11.59 -3.74
CA ILE A 68 3.18 -12.11 -3.35
C ILE A 68 3.08 -13.62 -3.66
N GLY A 69 3.68 -14.06 -4.77
CA GLY A 69 3.78 -15.48 -5.10
C GLY A 69 4.47 -16.29 -4.00
N GLU A 70 5.60 -15.81 -3.45
CA GLU A 70 6.27 -16.50 -2.33
C GLU A 70 5.38 -16.63 -1.08
N VAL A 71 4.54 -15.64 -0.80
CA VAL A 71 3.60 -15.69 0.35
C VAL A 71 2.57 -16.81 0.17
N PHE A 72 2.10 -17.04 -1.06
CA PHE A 72 1.07 -18.03 -1.38
C PHE A 72 1.61 -19.40 -1.79
N LYS A 73 2.93 -19.58 -1.95
CA LYS A 73 3.53 -20.92 -2.08
C LYS A 73 3.37 -21.75 -0.80
N MET A 74 3.29 -21.09 0.35
CA MET A 74 3.17 -21.74 1.65
C MET A 74 1.74 -22.23 1.91
N GLU A 75 1.59 -23.24 2.77
CA GLU A 75 0.29 -23.66 3.31
C GLU A 75 -0.44 -22.46 3.95
N PRO A 76 -1.78 -22.33 3.80
CA PRO A 76 -2.76 -23.25 3.17
C PRO A 76 -2.99 -23.11 1.67
N PHE A 77 -2.23 -22.24 0.98
CA PHE A 77 -2.56 -21.86 -0.40
C PHE A 77 -1.90 -22.76 -1.44
N ASN A 78 -0.64 -23.17 -1.22
CA ASN A 78 0.12 -24.06 -2.12
C ASN A 78 0.04 -23.62 -3.60
N LEU A 79 0.23 -22.32 -3.87
CA LEU A 79 0.14 -21.74 -5.20
C LEU A 79 1.41 -22.07 -6.02
N ASP A 80 1.28 -22.97 -7.00
CA ASP A 80 2.41 -23.40 -7.84
C ASP A 80 2.83 -22.37 -8.90
N SER A 81 1.88 -21.58 -9.41
CA SER A 81 2.13 -20.67 -10.53
C SER A 81 1.32 -19.38 -10.44
N THR A 82 1.98 -18.25 -10.69
CA THR A 82 1.38 -16.90 -10.79
C THR A 82 1.08 -16.47 -12.23
N ALA A 83 1.18 -17.39 -13.19
CA ALA A 83 0.92 -17.11 -14.60
C ALA A 83 -0.50 -16.56 -14.85
N GLY A 84 -0.62 -15.62 -15.78
CA GLY A 84 -1.90 -15.02 -16.20
C GLY A 84 -2.36 -13.80 -15.40
N VAL A 85 -1.85 -13.59 -14.17
CA VAL A 85 -2.28 -12.46 -13.31
C VAL A 85 -2.02 -11.10 -13.95
N MET A 86 -0.93 -10.97 -14.72
CA MET A 86 -0.57 -9.74 -15.43
C MET A 86 -1.43 -9.47 -16.67
N ASN A 87 -2.19 -10.46 -17.16
CA ASN A 87 -2.92 -10.39 -18.43
C ASN A 87 -4.35 -9.87 -18.26
N VAL A 88 -4.86 -9.84 -17.03
CA VAL A 88 -6.26 -9.47 -16.71
C VAL A 88 -6.39 -8.21 -15.85
N PRO A 89 -5.57 -7.14 -16.04
CA PRO A 89 -5.67 -5.95 -15.19
C PRO A 89 -7.01 -5.21 -15.33
N HIS A 90 -7.78 -5.47 -16.40
CA HIS A 90 -9.08 -4.85 -16.66
C HIS A 90 -10.15 -5.28 -15.64
N TRP A 91 -9.95 -6.35 -14.86
CA TRP A 91 -10.90 -6.77 -13.83
C TRP A 91 -11.20 -5.69 -12.79
N ILE A 92 -10.27 -4.76 -12.55
CA ILE A 92 -10.51 -3.64 -11.62
C ILE A 92 -11.56 -2.62 -12.13
N GLN A 93 -11.99 -2.74 -13.39
CA GLN A 93 -13.07 -1.94 -13.94
C GLN A 93 -14.45 -2.52 -13.58
N ASP A 94 -14.49 -3.80 -13.20
CA ASP A 94 -15.68 -4.46 -12.70
C ASP A 94 -15.91 -4.08 -11.23
N GLN A 95 -17.05 -3.46 -10.96
CA GLN A 95 -17.40 -2.97 -9.64
C GLN A 95 -17.73 -4.11 -8.67
N ASP A 96 -18.34 -5.19 -9.15
CA ASP A 96 -18.71 -6.35 -8.31
C ASP A 96 -17.46 -7.09 -7.85
N TYR A 97 -16.48 -7.21 -8.75
CA TYR A 97 -15.16 -7.72 -8.39
C TYR A 97 -14.50 -6.86 -7.29
N CYS A 98 -14.52 -5.53 -7.42
CA CYS A 98 -13.97 -4.62 -6.41
C CYS A 98 -14.70 -4.70 -5.05
N ILE A 99 -16.03 -4.85 -5.06
CA ILE A 99 -16.83 -5.06 -3.85
C ILE A 99 -16.39 -6.36 -3.16
N LEU A 100 -16.22 -7.45 -3.90
CA LEU A 100 -15.77 -8.74 -3.36
C LEU A 100 -14.39 -8.65 -2.72
N VAL A 101 -13.41 -8.03 -3.41
CA VAL A 101 -12.05 -7.83 -2.86
C VAL A 101 -12.11 -7.04 -1.55
N SER A 102 -13.00 -6.06 -1.45
CA SER A 102 -13.18 -5.23 -0.25
C SER A 102 -13.83 -6.00 0.90
N ALA A 103 -14.84 -6.83 0.61
CA ALA A 103 -15.47 -7.69 1.60
C ALA A 103 -14.45 -8.67 2.18
N VAL A 104 -13.57 -9.24 1.35
CA VAL A 104 -12.47 -10.10 1.78
C VAL A 104 -11.51 -9.36 2.71
N ASP A 105 -11.09 -8.14 2.36
CA ASP A 105 -10.21 -7.33 3.24
C ASP A 105 -10.88 -7.04 4.58
N MET A 106 -12.15 -6.63 4.55
CA MET A 106 -12.95 -6.27 5.72
C MET A 106 -13.11 -7.46 6.67
N PHE A 107 -13.40 -8.65 6.14
CA PHE A 107 -13.52 -9.89 6.91
C PHE A 107 -12.22 -10.25 7.63
N PHE A 108 -11.10 -10.36 6.90
CA PHE A 108 -9.83 -10.73 7.50
C PHE A 108 -9.23 -9.63 8.39
N ARG A 109 -9.67 -8.37 8.22
CA ARG A 109 -9.30 -7.29 9.13
C ARG A 109 -10.02 -7.38 10.48
N LYS A 110 -11.29 -7.81 10.49
CA LYS A 110 -12.03 -8.08 11.73
C LYS A 110 -11.51 -9.33 12.44
N ILE A 111 -10.96 -10.30 11.68
CA ILE A 111 -10.49 -11.60 12.19
C ILE A 111 -9.01 -11.80 11.84
N PRO A 112 -8.08 -11.11 12.54
CA PRO A 112 -6.67 -11.03 12.15
C PRO A 112 -5.89 -12.34 12.29
N ASN A 113 -6.33 -13.28 13.11
CA ASN A 113 -5.64 -14.56 13.32
C ASN A 113 -6.23 -15.71 12.49
N HIS A 114 -6.93 -15.40 11.39
CA HIS A 114 -7.47 -16.43 10.51
C HIS A 114 -6.36 -17.11 9.70
N LYS A 115 -6.47 -18.41 9.46
CA LYS A 115 -5.56 -19.21 8.61
C LYS A 115 -5.31 -18.61 7.21
N PHE A 116 -6.25 -17.80 6.71
CA PHE A 116 -6.25 -17.22 5.37
C PHE A 116 -6.04 -15.70 5.38
N GLU A 117 -5.66 -15.11 6.52
CA GLU A 117 -5.41 -13.66 6.64
C GLU A 117 -4.40 -13.15 5.62
N LYS A 118 -3.48 -14.01 5.15
CA LYS A 118 -2.53 -13.71 4.07
C LYS A 118 -3.20 -13.23 2.77
N TYR A 119 -4.49 -13.49 2.53
CA TYR A 119 -5.23 -12.88 1.41
C TYR A 119 -5.17 -11.35 1.43
N ARG A 120 -5.04 -10.74 2.61
CA ARG A 120 -4.88 -9.29 2.77
C ARG A 120 -3.65 -8.75 2.08
N ALA A 121 -2.61 -9.57 1.89
CA ALA A 121 -1.47 -9.21 1.06
C ALA A 121 -1.88 -8.80 -0.36
N CYS A 122 -3.10 -9.09 -0.84
CA CYS A 122 -3.62 -8.59 -2.10
C CYS A 122 -4.67 -7.49 -1.94
N THR A 123 -5.47 -7.52 -0.87
CA THR A 123 -6.65 -6.66 -0.73
C THR A 123 -6.40 -5.35 0.02
N LEU A 124 -5.22 -5.17 0.63
CA LEU A 124 -4.85 -3.98 1.42
C LEU A 124 -5.10 -2.62 0.74
N GLY A 125 -5.11 -2.57 -0.60
CA GLY A 125 -5.37 -1.35 -1.37
C GLY A 125 -6.85 -0.91 -1.39
N THR A 126 -7.78 -1.74 -0.90
CA THR A 126 -9.20 -1.39 -0.74
C THR A 126 -9.44 -0.51 0.48
N PHE A 127 -8.65 -0.69 1.54
CA PHE A 127 -8.77 0.04 2.80
C PHE A 127 -8.42 1.52 2.63
N LEU A 128 -9.34 2.41 3.00
CA LEU A 128 -9.22 3.86 2.86
C LEU A 128 -8.88 4.31 1.43
N LYS A 129 -9.37 3.58 0.42
CA LYS A 129 -9.20 3.97 -0.98
C LYS A 129 -9.84 5.34 -1.24
N ASP A 130 -9.16 6.15 -2.03
CA ASP A 130 -9.40 7.58 -2.26
C ASP A 130 -9.55 8.43 -0.97
N CYS A 131 -8.99 8.01 0.17
CA CYS A 131 -8.98 8.76 1.43
C CYS A 131 -7.56 9.23 1.80
N VAL A 132 -6.74 9.51 0.80
CA VAL A 132 -5.31 9.79 0.97
C VAL A 132 -5.04 10.98 1.88
N VAL A 133 -5.96 11.95 1.98
CA VAL A 133 -5.81 13.14 2.82
C VAL A 133 -5.81 12.78 4.30
N ILE A 134 -6.70 11.88 4.74
CA ILE A 134 -6.71 11.36 6.12
C ILE A 134 -5.36 10.70 6.42
N THR A 135 -4.90 9.83 5.52
CA THR A 135 -3.62 9.13 5.73
C THR A 135 -2.42 10.08 5.71
N SER A 136 -2.49 11.17 4.93
CA SER A 136 -1.42 12.17 4.84
C SER A 136 -1.39 13.06 6.08
N LEU A 137 -2.54 13.41 6.64
CA LEU A 137 -2.65 14.14 7.89
C LEU A 137 -2.04 13.33 9.04
N ASN A 138 -2.42 12.05 9.16
CA ASN A 138 -1.86 11.15 10.17
C ASN A 138 -0.33 11.01 10.04
N GLN A 139 0.18 10.91 8.81
CA GLN A 139 1.62 10.87 8.57
C GLN A 139 2.33 12.17 8.93
N ALA A 140 1.76 13.32 8.56
CA ALA A 140 2.34 14.63 8.90
C ALA A 140 2.39 14.82 10.42
N ALA A 141 1.33 14.45 11.13
CA ALA A 141 1.26 14.49 12.58
C ALA A 141 2.33 13.58 13.22
N GLN A 142 2.47 12.35 12.72
CA GLN A 142 3.53 11.41 13.13
C GLN A 142 4.95 11.95 12.87
N CYS A 143 5.18 12.72 11.80
CA CYS A 143 6.50 13.31 11.53
C CYS A 143 6.89 14.35 12.58
N LEU A 144 5.90 15.03 13.14
CA LEU A 144 6.07 16.06 14.16
C LEU A 144 5.89 15.52 15.58
N SER A 145 5.59 14.21 15.73
CA SER A 145 5.29 13.57 17.01
C SER A 145 4.16 14.26 17.80
N ILE A 146 3.13 14.73 17.08
CA ILE A 146 1.94 15.36 17.67
C ILE A 146 0.67 14.64 17.22
N GLU A 147 -0.42 14.89 17.93
CA GLU A 147 -1.73 14.39 17.54
C GLU A 147 -2.27 15.09 16.28
N PRO A 148 -2.99 14.39 15.39
CA PRO A 148 -3.60 15.00 14.20
C PRO A 148 -4.48 16.20 14.53
N ALA A 149 -5.25 16.13 15.62
CA ALA A 149 -6.10 17.23 16.07
C ALA A 149 -5.30 18.47 16.49
N VAL A 150 -4.08 18.28 17.04
CA VAL A 150 -3.17 19.37 17.41
C VAL A 150 -2.54 19.97 16.16
N LEU A 151 -2.13 19.13 15.19
CA LEU A 151 -1.60 19.61 13.92
C LEU A 151 -2.58 20.55 13.21
N LEU A 152 -3.87 20.22 13.21
CA LEU A 152 -4.91 21.05 12.58
C LEU A 152 -5.05 22.45 13.20
N GLN A 153 -4.58 22.67 14.43
CA GLN A 153 -4.59 24.00 15.06
C GLN A 153 -3.55 24.95 14.46
N TYR A 154 -2.54 24.43 13.75
CA TYR A 154 -1.51 25.22 13.05
C TYR A 154 -1.92 25.62 11.63
N VAL A 155 -3.20 25.45 11.29
CA VAL A 155 -3.74 25.86 9.99
C VAL A 155 -4.09 27.34 10.03
N PHE A 156 -3.27 28.16 9.38
CA PHE A 156 -3.45 29.61 9.31
C PHE A 156 -3.98 30.12 7.96
N SER A 157 -4.11 29.25 6.96
CA SER A 157 -4.71 29.61 5.66
C SER A 157 -6.19 29.27 5.64
N LYS A 158 -7.01 30.20 5.14
CA LYS A 158 -8.46 30.01 4.98
C LYS A 158 -8.78 28.81 4.08
N ASP A 159 -8.05 28.66 2.97
CA ASP A 159 -8.31 27.59 2.01
C ASP A 159 -8.02 26.20 2.59
N ILE A 160 -6.96 26.10 3.41
CA ILE A 160 -6.65 24.86 4.15
C ILE A 160 -7.71 24.64 5.23
N ALA A 161 -8.15 25.68 5.93
CA ALA A 161 -9.20 25.55 6.94
C ALA A 161 -10.53 25.07 6.34
N ASP A 162 -10.88 25.48 5.12
CA ASP A 162 -12.07 25.00 4.41
C ASP A 162 -11.95 23.52 4.03
N ASP A 163 -10.78 23.06 3.60
CA ASP A 163 -10.47 21.64 3.39
C ASP A 163 -10.61 20.85 4.71
N VAL A 164 -10.08 21.39 5.82
CA VAL A 164 -10.18 20.78 7.15
C VAL A 164 -11.63 20.67 7.60
N ARG A 165 -12.44 21.73 7.43
CA ARG A 165 -13.88 21.72 7.74
C ARG A 165 -14.62 20.63 6.99
N ARG A 166 -14.28 20.36 5.72
CA ARG A 166 -14.86 19.23 4.97
C ARG A 166 -14.42 17.88 5.48
N LEU A 167 -13.17 17.76 5.95
CA LEU A 167 -12.62 16.51 6.49
C LEU A 167 -13.23 16.15 7.85
N ILE A 168 -13.28 17.12 8.77
CA ILE A 168 -13.82 16.92 10.12
C ILE A 168 -15.35 16.95 10.10
N GLY A 169 -15.93 17.81 9.25
CA GLY A 169 -17.36 17.91 9.03
C GLY A 169 -17.91 16.63 8.40
N GLY A 170 -19.19 16.37 8.63
CA GLY A 170 -19.86 15.14 8.22
C GLY A 170 -21.12 14.96 9.04
N GLY A 171 -22.01 14.08 8.58
CA GLY A 171 -23.20 13.73 9.35
C GLY A 171 -22.81 13.07 10.69
N PRO A 172 -23.62 13.20 11.76
CA PRO A 172 -23.36 12.54 13.04
C PRO A 172 -23.32 11.01 12.96
N HIS A 173 -23.80 10.44 11.85
CA HIS A 173 -23.79 9.00 11.57
C HIS A 173 -22.57 8.52 10.79
N GLU A 174 -21.62 9.39 10.43
CA GLU A 174 -20.40 8.98 9.76
C GLU A 174 -19.45 8.27 10.73
N GLU A 175 -19.21 6.99 10.48
CA GLU A 175 -18.44 6.10 11.35
C GLU A 175 -16.91 6.24 11.16
N LYS A 176 -16.40 7.47 11.01
CA LYS A 176 -14.97 7.76 10.72
C LYS A 176 -13.99 7.11 11.71
N ASN A 177 -14.39 7.08 12.98
CA ASN A 177 -13.57 6.62 14.11
C ASN A 177 -13.89 5.17 14.54
N VAL A 178 -14.62 4.41 13.72
CA VAL A 178 -14.99 3.02 14.01
C VAL A 178 -14.09 2.08 13.23
N ASP A 179 -13.26 1.28 13.91
CA ASP A 179 -12.13 0.53 13.31
C ASP A 179 -12.50 -0.63 12.36
N HIS A 180 -13.79 -0.99 12.25
CA HIS A 180 -14.28 -2.07 11.38
C HIS A 180 -15.62 -1.70 10.72
N SER A 181 -15.74 -0.46 10.26
CA SER A 181 -16.92 0.08 9.58
C SER A 181 -16.86 -0.10 8.06
N TYR A 182 -18.01 -0.06 7.41
CA TYR A 182 -18.10 0.13 5.96
C TYR A 182 -17.46 1.46 5.52
N PHE A 183 -17.31 2.43 6.42
CA PHE A 183 -16.67 3.72 6.11
C PHE A 183 -15.29 3.54 5.48
N GLN A 184 -14.47 2.63 6.01
CA GLN A 184 -13.12 2.44 5.48
C GLN A 184 -13.08 1.84 4.07
N TYR A 185 -14.20 1.28 3.59
CA TYR A 185 -14.33 0.66 2.26
C TYR A 185 -15.34 1.39 1.36
N MET A 186 -15.86 2.54 1.77
CA MET A 186 -16.97 3.24 1.12
C MET A 186 -16.79 3.50 -0.38
N ARG A 187 -15.55 3.66 -0.83
CA ARG A 187 -15.24 3.87 -2.25
C ARG A 187 -15.30 2.59 -3.05
N GLU A 188 -14.71 1.55 -2.53
CA GLU A 188 -14.59 0.29 -3.24
C GLU A 188 -15.86 -0.54 -3.17
N MET A 189 -16.66 -0.34 -2.11
CA MET A 189 -18.01 -0.88 -2.00
C MET A 189 -19.08 -0.01 -2.70
N ASN A 190 -18.66 1.01 -3.44
CA ASN A 190 -19.54 1.91 -4.18
C ASN A 190 -20.66 2.58 -3.34
N LEU A 191 -20.41 2.82 -2.04
CA LEU A 191 -21.35 3.49 -1.15
C LEU A 191 -21.45 4.99 -1.45
N ILE A 192 -20.37 5.55 -2.00
CA ILE A 192 -20.32 6.94 -2.43
C ILE A 192 -19.69 7.05 -3.83
N PRO A 193 -20.20 7.92 -4.71
CA PRO A 193 -19.68 8.09 -6.07
C PRO A 193 -18.31 8.77 -6.09
N ARG A 194 -18.02 9.64 -5.11
CA ARG A 194 -16.75 10.35 -4.99
C ARG A 194 -16.38 10.55 -3.52
N SER A 195 -15.12 10.28 -3.19
CA SER A 195 -14.61 10.48 -1.83
C SER A 195 -14.44 11.96 -1.50
N PRO A 196 -15.08 12.47 -0.43
CA PRO A 196 -14.81 13.81 0.07
C PRO A 196 -13.43 13.90 0.76
N TYR A 197 -12.73 12.78 0.95
CA TYR A 197 -11.41 12.68 1.59
C TYR A 197 -10.26 12.51 0.59
N SER A 198 -10.55 12.69 -0.71
CA SER A 198 -9.57 12.58 -1.78
C SER A 198 -8.68 13.82 -1.87
N ALA A 199 -7.47 13.66 -2.41
CA ALA A 199 -6.55 14.76 -2.63
C ALA A 199 -7.09 15.80 -3.62
N SER A 200 -7.87 15.37 -4.62
CA SER A 200 -8.49 16.28 -5.59
C SER A 200 -9.57 17.18 -5.00
N ILE A 201 -10.27 16.71 -3.95
CA ILE A 201 -11.30 17.50 -3.26
C ILE A 201 -10.70 18.37 -2.16
N ASN A 202 -9.54 17.99 -1.59
CA ASN A 202 -8.85 18.77 -0.56
C ASN A 202 -7.39 19.03 -0.96
N PRO A 203 -7.16 19.77 -2.06
CA PRO A 203 -5.82 19.94 -2.62
C PRO A 203 -4.90 20.75 -1.71
N ASN A 204 -5.44 21.72 -0.97
CA ASN A 204 -4.63 22.62 -0.13
C ASN A 204 -4.14 21.88 1.11
N LEU A 205 -5.05 21.17 1.80
CA LEU A 205 -4.71 20.36 2.96
C LEU A 205 -3.77 19.21 2.59
N PHE A 206 -4.03 18.53 1.47
CA PHE A 206 -3.14 17.48 0.98
C PHE A 206 -1.73 18.02 0.75
N THR A 207 -1.61 19.12 0.00
CA THR A 207 -0.32 19.74 -0.34
C THR A 207 0.42 20.22 0.90
N TRP A 208 -0.28 20.82 1.86
CA TRP A 208 0.28 21.24 3.14
C TRP A 208 0.86 20.06 3.94
N CYS A 209 0.15 18.93 4.01
CA CYS A 209 0.66 17.71 4.65
C CYS A 209 1.92 17.19 3.94
N GLN A 210 1.95 17.22 2.59
CA GLN A 210 3.14 16.81 1.84
C GLN A 210 4.33 17.73 2.08
N PHE A 211 4.11 19.05 2.17
CA PHE A 211 5.20 19.99 2.48
C PHE A 211 5.84 19.72 3.84
N ILE A 212 5.03 19.46 4.88
CA ILE A 212 5.55 19.04 6.19
C ILE A 212 6.41 17.79 6.04
N GLY A 213 5.92 16.78 5.31
CA GLY A 213 6.67 15.55 5.06
C GLY A 213 8.01 15.77 4.35
N VAL A 214 8.05 16.65 3.33
CA VAL A 214 9.28 16.99 2.60
C VAL A 214 10.27 17.72 3.51
N LEU A 215 9.82 18.69 4.30
CA LEU A 215 10.67 19.43 5.25
C LEU A 215 11.26 18.50 6.33
N MET A 216 10.52 17.46 6.71
CA MET A 216 10.98 16.41 7.65
C MET A 216 11.77 15.28 6.97
N GLY A 217 12.18 15.46 5.71
CA GLY A 217 13.02 14.50 4.98
C GLY A 217 12.31 13.18 4.65
N LYS A 218 10.98 13.14 4.67
CA LYS A 218 10.22 11.93 4.34
C LYS A 218 10.17 11.75 2.84
N ARG A 219 10.88 10.74 2.35
CA ARG A 219 10.83 10.31 0.95
C ARG A 219 9.42 10.16 0.42
N ARG A 220 8.46 9.66 1.22
CA ARG A 220 7.07 9.43 0.80
C ARG A 220 6.33 10.70 0.35
N SER A 221 6.78 11.87 0.78
CA SER A 221 6.17 13.16 0.40
C SER A 221 6.91 13.85 -0.75
N GLU A 222 8.09 13.35 -1.13
CA GLU A 222 8.81 13.87 -2.29
C GLU A 222 8.04 13.55 -3.58
N PRO A 223 7.85 14.51 -4.50
CA PRO A 223 7.33 14.23 -5.83
C PRO A 223 8.17 13.17 -6.55
N ILE A 224 7.52 12.32 -7.35
CA ILE A 224 8.20 11.23 -8.09
C ILE A 224 9.33 11.77 -8.99
N ALA A 225 9.13 12.94 -9.61
CA ALA A 225 10.16 13.62 -10.41
C ALA A 225 11.42 13.94 -9.59
N MET A 226 11.25 14.46 -8.36
CA MET A 226 12.37 14.74 -7.46
C MET A 226 13.05 13.45 -6.99
N ARG A 227 12.28 12.41 -6.63
CA ARG A 227 12.84 11.10 -6.24
C ARG A 227 13.70 10.48 -7.33
N THR A 228 13.22 10.54 -8.57
CA THR A 228 13.93 9.97 -9.73
C THR A 228 15.26 10.70 -9.92
N ARG A 229 15.25 12.03 -9.89
CA ARG A 229 16.48 12.85 -9.99
C ARG A 229 17.46 12.58 -8.85
N SER A 230 16.98 12.45 -7.62
CA SER A 230 17.81 12.12 -6.45
C SER A 230 18.42 10.72 -6.54
N ASN A 231 17.65 9.72 -7.01
CA ASN A 231 18.15 8.36 -7.23
C ASN A 231 19.19 8.32 -8.36
N THR A 232 18.96 9.03 -9.47
CA THR A 232 19.94 9.12 -10.57
C THR A 232 21.26 9.74 -10.10
N LYS A 233 21.21 10.84 -9.33
CA LYS A 233 22.40 11.48 -8.74
C LYS A 233 23.13 10.60 -7.71
N ARG A 234 22.41 9.71 -7.03
CA ARG A 234 23.01 8.76 -6.08
C ARG A 234 23.69 7.60 -6.83
N GLN A 235 23.06 7.10 -7.88
CA GLN A 235 23.65 6.06 -8.73
C GLN A 235 24.86 6.58 -9.52
N SER A 236 24.87 7.83 -9.97
CA SER A 236 26.04 8.41 -10.65
C SER A 236 27.25 8.52 -9.72
N ARG A 237 27.05 8.97 -8.48
CA ARG A 237 28.12 9.02 -7.46
C ARG A 237 28.67 7.64 -7.08
N LEU A 238 27.79 6.65 -6.93
CA LEU A 238 28.23 5.26 -6.67
C LEU A 238 29.03 4.67 -7.83
N LYS A 239 28.74 5.07 -9.08
CA LYS A 239 29.52 4.66 -10.24
C LYS A 239 30.89 5.37 -10.28
N GLU A 240 30.95 6.66 -9.94
CA GLU A 240 32.20 7.42 -9.81
C GLU A 240 33.12 6.83 -8.73
N ASP A 241 32.57 6.44 -7.57
CA ASP A 241 33.33 5.78 -6.50
C ASP A 241 33.86 4.40 -6.94
N GLN A 242 33.10 3.62 -7.71
CA GLN A 242 33.57 2.34 -8.25
C GLN A 242 34.68 2.49 -9.29
N THR A 243 34.61 3.50 -10.16
CA THR A 243 35.69 3.81 -11.11
C THR A 243 36.96 4.32 -10.43
N THR A 244 36.85 4.93 -9.25
CA THR A 244 38.02 5.41 -8.49
C THR A 244 38.76 4.26 -7.78
N ILE A 245 38.06 3.15 -7.47
CA ILE A 245 38.65 1.96 -6.83
C ILE A 245 39.28 0.99 -7.87
N THR A 246 39.00 1.16 -9.16
CA THR A 246 39.53 0.34 -10.26
C THR A 246 40.46 1.10 -11.22
N ALA A 247 41.28 2.01 -10.70
CA ALA A 247 42.46 2.46 -11.45
C ALA A 247 43.49 1.32 -11.54
N PRO A 248 44.01 0.96 -12.74
CA PRO A 248 44.98 -0.12 -12.87
C PRO A 248 46.33 0.30 -12.28
N SER A 249 46.78 -0.43 -11.26
CA SER A 249 48.16 -0.37 -10.77
C SER A 249 49.08 -1.11 -11.75
N SER A 250 49.41 -0.49 -12.88
CA SER A 250 50.50 -0.96 -13.74
C SER A 250 50.92 0.17 -14.68
N GLU A 251 52.08 0.79 -14.40
CA GLU A 251 53.03 1.44 -15.34
C GLU A 251 53.77 2.60 -14.67
N THR A 252 54.65 2.35 -13.68
CA THR A 252 55.77 3.28 -13.37
C THR A 252 56.96 2.67 -12.58
N CYS A 253 57.26 1.37 -12.72
CA CYS A 253 58.42 0.75 -12.04
C CYS A 253 59.28 -0.15 -12.95
N ARG A 254 59.58 0.30 -14.16
CA ARG A 254 60.68 -0.25 -14.97
C ARG A 254 61.39 0.90 -15.66
N ASP A 255 62.28 1.59 -14.95
CA ASP A 255 63.30 2.48 -15.54
C ASP A 255 64.39 2.94 -14.53
N LEU A 256 64.68 2.15 -13.49
CA LEU A 256 65.71 2.50 -12.49
C LEU A 256 66.72 1.39 -12.19
N HIS A 257 66.87 0.39 -13.07
CA HIS A 257 67.87 -0.67 -12.85
C HIS A 257 68.94 -0.86 -13.94
N ASP A 258 69.01 0.00 -14.97
CA ASP A 258 70.01 -0.12 -16.05
C ASP A 258 71.02 1.05 -16.15
N GLN A 259 71.19 1.86 -15.11
CA GLN A 259 72.21 2.94 -15.08
C GLN A 259 73.34 2.75 -14.05
N ASN A 260 73.65 1.51 -13.65
CA ASN A 260 74.79 1.24 -12.74
C ASN A 260 75.70 0.07 -13.17
N ARG A 261 75.83 -0.17 -14.48
CA ARG A 261 76.93 -0.99 -15.05
C ARG A 261 77.67 -0.24 -16.15
N SER A 262 78.41 0.79 -15.77
CA SER A 262 79.54 1.32 -16.55
C SER A 262 80.41 2.22 -15.67
N MET A 263 81.09 1.63 -14.69
CA MET A 263 82.32 2.14 -14.06
C MET A 263 82.90 1.03 -13.19
N GLU A 264 83.63 0.11 -13.86
CA GLU A 264 84.88 -0.56 -13.45
C GLU A 264 85.24 -1.62 -14.49
#